data_AF-A0A0G1VWN5-F1
#
_entry.id   AF-A0A0G1VWN5-F1
#
_cell.length_a   1.000
_cell.length_b   1.000
_cell.length_c   1.000
_cell.angle_alpha   90.00
_cell.angle_beta   90.00
_cell.angle_gamma   90.00
#
_symmetry.space_group_name_H-M   'P 1'
#
loop_
_entity.id
_entity.type
_entity.pdbx_description
1 polymer ?
#
loop_
_entity_poly.entity_id
_entity_poly.type
_entity_poly.pdbx_seq_one_letter_code
_entity_poly.pdbx_strand_id
1 'polypeptide(L)'
;MNTAGMARAAFDEEERREVAFVPSDKYYFSPEINIYDNKVMIASWKEKLGVSIESAEIADAMKKIFELAWAEAKRLDKTLRS
;
A
#
# COMPACT_ATOMS: atom_id res chain seq x y z
N MET A 1 -11.04 4.77 -11.58
CA MET A 1 -9.83 5.36 -10.97
C MET A 1 -10.22 6.49 -10.04
N ASN A 2 -9.65 6.55 -8.84
CA ASN A 2 -9.90 7.64 -7.89
C ASN A 2 -9.04 8.86 -8.27
N THR A 3 -9.69 9.98 -8.58
CA THR A 3 -9.04 11.24 -9.00
C THR A 3 -8.17 11.85 -7.89
N ALA A 4 -8.53 11.66 -6.62
CA ALA A 4 -7.77 12.19 -5.48
C ALA A 4 -6.39 11.53 -5.35
N GLY A 5 -6.29 10.22 -5.62
CA GLY A 5 -5.02 9.49 -5.55
C GLY A 5 -4.00 9.99 -6.58
N MET A 6 -4.45 10.21 -7.83
CA MET A 6 -3.60 10.76 -8.89
C MET A 6 -3.15 12.19 -8.61
N ALA A 7 -4.07 13.04 -8.11
CA ALA A 7 -3.73 14.41 -7.73
C ALA A 7 -2.64 14.43 -6.64
N ARG A 8 -2.70 13.51 -5.67
CA ARG A 8 -1.69 13.43 -4.61
C ARG A 8 -0.34 12.91 -5.11
N ALA A 9 -0.34 12.01 -6.09
CA ALA A 9 0.90 11.48 -6.67
C ALA A 9 1.77 12.58 -7.35
N ALA A 10 1.18 13.72 -7.72
CA ALA A 10 1.94 14.87 -8.23
C ALA A 10 2.91 15.48 -7.19
N PHE A 11 2.72 15.19 -5.89
CA PHE A 11 3.54 15.70 -4.80
C PHE A 11 4.52 14.64 -4.25
N ASP A 12 4.63 13.48 -4.91
CA ASP A 12 5.44 12.35 -4.43
C ASP A 12 6.92 12.75 -4.21
N GLU A 13 7.48 13.59 -5.09
CA GLU A 13 8.86 14.08 -4.97
C GLU A 13 9.05 14.97 -3.75
N GLU A 14 8.15 15.92 -3.52
CA GLU A 14 8.17 16.83 -2.36
C GLU A 14 7.97 16.05 -1.05
N GLU A 15 7.09 15.05 -1.06
CA GLU A 15 6.77 14.20 0.09
C GLU A 15 7.77 13.07 0.31
N ARG A 16 8.78 12.92 -0.57
CA ARG A 16 9.77 11.82 -0.55
C ARG A 16 9.10 10.45 -0.45
N ARG A 17 8.04 10.24 -1.22
CA ARG A 17 7.27 9.00 -1.26
C ARG A 17 7.15 8.48 -2.68
N GLU A 18 6.74 7.23 -2.80
CA GLU A 18 6.38 6.65 -4.09
C GLU A 18 4.97 6.07 -4.03
N VAL A 19 4.23 6.25 -5.12
CA VAL A 19 2.91 5.62 -5.32
C VAL A 19 2.94 4.72 -6.55
N ALA A 20 2.29 3.55 -6.44
CA ALA A 20 1.95 2.70 -7.56
C ALA A 20 0.44 2.46 -7.56
N PHE A 21 -0.23 2.69 -8.69
CA PHE A 21 -1.66 2.39 -8.84
C PHE A 21 -1.87 0.98 -9.39
N VAL A 22 -2.97 0.36 -8.96
CA VAL A 22 -3.42 -0.96 -9.44
C VAL A 22 -4.87 -0.90 -9.94
N PRO A 23 -5.29 -1.79 -10.85
CA PRO A 23 -6.67 -1.90 -11.28
C PRO A 23 -7.61 -2.20 -10.10
N SER A 24 -8.49 -1.26 -9.78
CA SER A 24 -9.37 -1.35 -8.60
C SER A 24 -10.44 -2.42 -8.73
N ASP A 25 -10.78 -2.85 -9.94
CA ASP A 25 -11.70 -3.97 -10.20
C ASP A 25 -11.11 -5.32 -9.78
N LYS A 26 -9.78 -5.45 -9.73
CA LYS A 26 -9.08 -6.69 -9.40
C LYS A 26 -8.40 -6.67 -8.04
N TYR A 27 -7.84 -5.52 -7.66
CA TYR A 27 -6.91 -5.41 -6.52
C TYR A 27 -7.32 -4.30 -5.55
N TYR A 28 -8.62 -4.07 -5.36
CA TYR A 28 -9.08 -3.15 -4.33
C TYR A 28 -8.69 -3.66 -2.94
N PHE A 29 -7.88 -2.88 -2.21
CA PHE A 29 -7.43 -3.21 -0.87
C PHE A 29 -8.42 -2.75 0.20
N SER A 30 -8.87 -3.68 1.03
CA SER A 30 -9.62 -3.43 2.26
C SER A 30 -9.45 -4.70 3.10
N PRO A 31 -8.73 -4.66 4.24
CA PRO A 31 -8.36 -3.51 5.09
C PRO A 31 -7.14 -2.67 4.64
N GLU A 32 -6.90 -1.55 5.32
CA GLU A 32 -5.66 -0.77 5.23
C GLU A 32 -4.56 -1.46 6.05
N ILE A 33 -3.34 -1.53 5.50
CA ILE A 33 -2.19 -2.20 6.12
C ILE A 33 -0.98 -1.26 6.05
N ASN A 34 -0.34 -1.00 7.19
CA ASN A 34 0.86 -0.19 7.29
C ASN A 34 1.97 -0.99 7.98
N ILE A 35 3.19 -0.92 7.44
CA ILE A 35 4.37 -1.59 7.99
C ILE A 35 5.39 -0.49 8.30
N TYR A 36 5.85 -0.42 9.55
CA TYR A 36 6.83 0.57 9.99
C TYR A 36 7.64 0.02 11.17
N ASP A 37 8.95 0.24 11.17
CA ASP A 37 9.90 -0.35 12.13
C ASP A 37 9.65 -1.86 12.31
N ASN A 38 9.41 -2.30 13.55
CA ASN A 38 9.07 -3.66 13.94
C ASN A 38 7.55 -3.87 14.10
N LYS A 39 6.72 -3.04 13.46
CA LYS A 39 5.25 -3.01 13.65
C LYS A 39 4.49 -3.21 12.34
N VAL A 40 3.36 -3.89 12.46
CA VAL A 40 2.34 -4.02 11.41
C VAL A 40 1.01 -3.56 11.98
N MET A 41 0.39 -2.58 11.34
CA MET A 41 -0.93 -2.07 11.69
C MET A 41 -1.91 -2.45 10.59
N ILE A 42 -3.06 -3.00 10.97
CA ILE A 42 -4.16 -3.34 10.08
C ILE A 42 -5.42 -2.63 10.58
N ALA A 43 -6.00 -1.78 9.74
CA ALA A 43 -7.25 -1.08 10.02
C ALA A 43 -8.37 -1.56 9.08
N SER A 44 -9.31 -2.34 9.61
CA SER A 44 -10.56 -2.71 8.94
C SER A 44 -11.65 -1.70 9.28
N TRP A 45 -11.81 -0.69 8.44
CA TRP A 45 -12.86 0.32 8.59
C TRP A 45 -14.27 -0.25 8.44
N LYS A 46 -14.43 -1.31 7.63
CA LYS A 46 -15.72 -2.00 7.44
C LYS A 46 -16.19 -2.70 8.71
N GLU A 47 -15.27 -3.35 9.40
CA GLU A 47 -15.54 -4.09 10.65
C GLU A 47 -15.31 -3.24 11.91
N LYS A 48 -14.81 -2.00 11.74
CA LYS A 48 -14.40 -1.11 12.83
C LYS A 48 -13.39 -1.77 13.78
N LEU A 49 -12.44 -2.51 13.20
CA LEU A 49 -11.40 -3.25 13.92
C LEU A 49 -10.01 -2.71 13.54
N GLY A 50 -9.17 -2.49 14.55
CA GLY A 50 -7.75 -2.20 14.38
C GLY A 50 -6.91 -3.25 15.10
N VAL A 51 -5.89 -3.77 14.44
CA VAL A 51 -4.89 -4.69 15.02
C VAL A 51 -3.51 -4.08 14.84
N SER A 52 -2.74 -4.03 15.92
CA SER A 52 -1.33 -3.63 15.89
C SER A 52 -0.49 -4.78 16.43
N ILE A 53 0.50 -5.20 15.65
CA ILE A 53 1.41 -6.30 15.97
C ILE A 53 2.81 -5.70 16.06
N GLU A 54 3.45 -5.81 17.23
CA GLU A 54 4.86 -5.44 17.42
C GLU A 54 5.72 -6.70 17.48
N SER A 55 6.37 -7.02 16.35
CA SER A 55 7.27 -8.16 16.20
C SER A 55 8.15 -7.94 14.97
N ALA A 56 9.47 -7.96 15.17
CA ALA A 56 10.44 -7.79 14.09
C ALA A 56 10.31 -8.90 13.02
N GLU A 57 10.10 -10.15 13.46
CA GLU A 57 9.94 -11.30 12.55
C GLU A 57 8.71 -11.14 11.65
N ILE A 58 7.59 -10.71 12.22
CA ILE A 58 6.33 -10.51 11.46
C ILE A 58 6.46 -9.28 10.54
N ALA A 59 7.04 -8.19 11.02
CA ALA A 59 7.26 -6.99 10.21
C ALA A 59 8.16 -7.28 9.00
N ASP A 60 9.25 -8.03 9.19
CA ASP A 60 10.15 -8.44 8.11
C ASP A 60 9.46 -9.36 7.10
N ALA A 61 8.65 -10.30 7.56
CA ALA A 61 7.88 -11.17 6.67
C ALA A 61 6.86 -10.38 5.83
N MET A 62 6.11 -9.46 6.47
CA MET A 62 5.14 -8.60 5.79
C MET A 62 5.82 -7.63 4.82
N LYS A 63 7.00 -7.11 5.15
CA LYS A 63 7.79 -6.26 4.24
C LYS A 63 8.17 -7.02 2.97
N LYS A 64 8.61 -8.27 3.07
CA LYS A 64 8.94 -9.10 1.89
C LYS A 64 7.71 -9.36 1.01
N ILE A 65 6.56 -9.60 1.62
CA ILE A 65 5.28 -9.73 0.89
C ILE A 65 4.93 -8.42 0.17
N PHE A 66 5.09 -7.29 0.85
CA PHE A 66 4.90 -5.96 0.25
C PHE A 66 5.85 -5.73 -0.92
N GLU A 67 7.14 -6.01 -0.78
CA GLU A 67 8.13 -5.81 -1.86
C GLU A 67 7.80 -6.64 -3.11
N LEU A 68 7.34 -7.88 -2.94
CA LEU A 68 6.88 -8.72 -4.04
C LEU A 68 5.65 -8.11 -4.74
N ALA A 69 4.65 -7.68 -3.97
CA ALA A 69 3.45 -7.05 -4.51
C ALA A 69 3.77 -5.69 -5.16
N TRP A 70 4.72 -4.95 -4.60
CA TRP A 70 5.14 -3.63 -5.07
C TRP A 70 5.75 -3.69 -6.47
N ALA A 71 6.58 -4.69 -6.75
CA ALA A 71 7.16 -4.89 -8.07
C ALA A 71 6.07 -5.02 -9.16
N GLU A 72 5.02 -5.81 -8.87
CA GLU A 72 3.90 -5.98 -9.79
C GLU A 72 3.02 -4.73 -9.85
N ALA A 73 2.77 -4.06 -8.73
CA ALA A 73 2.03 -2.80 -8.69
C ALA A 73 2.70 -1.73 -9.58
N LYS A 74 4.02 -1.58 -9.51
CA LYS A 74 4.78 -0.65 -10.37
C LYS A 74 4.70 -1.03 -11.85
N ARG A 75 4.64 -2.33 -12.18
CA ARG A 75 4.45 -2.80 -13.55
C ARG A 75 3.06 -2.42 -14.08
N LEU A 76 2.02 -2.68 -13.29
CA LEU A 76 0.64 -2.34 -13.64
C LEU A 76 0.42 -0.83 -13.74
N ASP A 77 1.00 -0.05 -12.82
CA ASP A 77 0.92 1.41 -12.79
C ASP A 77 1.43 2.04 -14.10
N LYS A 78 2.56 1.54 -14.63
CA LYS A 78 3.10 1.99 -15.91
C LYS A 78 2.11 1.79 -17.06
N THR A 79 1.40 0.66 -17.08
CA THR A 79 0.36 0.36 -18.09
C THR A 79 -0.91 1.19 -17.89
N LEU A 80 -1.21 1.58 -16.65
CA LEU A 80 -2.38 2.41 -16.34
C LEU A 80 -2.18 3.89 -16.69
N ARG A 81 -0.92 4.36 -16.74
CA ARG A 81 -0.56 5.74 -17.06
C ARG A 81 -0.10 5.95 -18.52
N SER A 82 0.10 4.87 -19.28
CA SER A 82 0.41 4.90 -20.72
C SER A 82 -0.83 5.16 -21.56
#